data_AF-A0A955NKB6-F1
#
_entry.id   AF-A0A955NKB6-F1
#
_cell.length_a   1.000
_cell.length_b   1.000
_cell.length_c   1.000
_cell.angle_alpha   90.00
_cell.angle_beta   90.00
_cell.angle_gamma   90.00
#
_symmetry.space_group_name_H-M   'P 1'
#
loop_
_entity.id
_entity.type
_entity.pdbx_description
1 polymer ?
#
loop_
_entity_poly.entity_id
_entity_poly.type
_entity_poly.pdbx_seq_one_letter_code
_entity_poly.pdbx_strand_id
1 'polypeptide(L)'
;MAKVVLISPYDQYTLGVRYLSSALKNAGHQTRIIIHRQVHHNRNPESLRVDQGYSGATAACSEVEYQHTKELIKDFDPDFIGISLASQSFGLSAWMTERFRKDFPGIPILWGGADPTLH
;
A
#
# COMPACT_ATOMS: atom_id res chain seq x y z
N MET A 1 -19.05 1.66 12.25
CA MET A 1 -17.85 2.50 11.98
C MET A 1 -16.71 1.55 11.70
N ALA A 2 -16.06 1.66 10.53
CA ALA A 2 -14.95 0.79 10.15
C ALA A 2 -13.63 1.57 10.13
N LYS A 3 -12.51 0.88 10.33
CA LYS A 3 -11.14 1.42 10.32
C LYS A 3 -10.41 0.89 9.09
N VAL A 4 -10.05 1.79 8.18
CA VAL A 4 -9.46 1.43 6.89
C VAL A 4 -8.03 1.95 6.76
N VAL A 5 -7.08 1.06 6.48
CA VAL A 5 -5.76 1.49 6.00
C VAL A 5 -5.81 1.62 4.48
N LEU A 6 -5.29 2.72 3.95
CA LEU A 6 -5.10 2.95 2.52
C LEU A 6 -3.60 3.13 2.25
N ILE A 7 -3.02 2.22 1.49
CA ILE A 7 -1.59 2.21 1.16
C ILE A 7 -1.42 2.71 -0.27
N SER A 8 -0.55 3.71 -0.47
CA SER A 8 -0.05 4.05 -1.79
C SER A 8 1.41 3.61 -1.90
N PRO A 9 1.72 2.57 -2.69
CA PRO A 9 3.10 2.13 -2.92
C PRO A 9 3.94 3.23 -3.58
N TYR A 10 3.27 4.08 -4.36
CA TYR A 10 3.87 5.18 -5.10
C TYR A 10 2.81 6.27 -5.31
N ASP A 11 3.24 7.55 -5.33
CA ASP A 11 2.58 8.76 -5.87
C ASP A 11 2.91 9.98 -4.99
N GLN A 12 3.32 11.11 -5.59
CA GLN A 12 3.58 12.36 -4.89
C GLN A 12 2.28 13.03 -4.42
N TYR A 13 1.20 12.86 -5.18
CA TYR A 13 -0.07 13.54 -4.94
C TYR A 13 -1.12 12.65 -4.27
N THR A 14 -1.07 11.34 -4.53
CA THR A 14 -1.91 10.30 -3.90
C THR A 14 -3.41 10.65 -3.93
N LEU A 15 -3.87 11.30 -4.99
CA LEU A 15 -5.21 11.91 -5.03
C LEU A 15 -6.32 10.88 -4.87
N GLY A 16 -6.19 9.71 -5.52
CA GLY A 16 -7.18 8.63 -5.42
C GLY A 16 -7.42 8.17 -3.97
N VAL A 17 -6.33 7.84 -3.25
CA VAL A 17 -6.44 7.42 -1.84
C VAL A 17 -6.86 8.56 -0.91
N ARG A 18 -6.51 9.82 -1.23
CA ARG A 18 -6.96 10.99 -0.46
C ARG A 18 -8.46 11.24 -0.63
N TYR A 19 -8.97 11.18 -1.85
CA TYR A 19 -10.40 11.31 -2.11
C TYR A 19 -11.18 10.17 -1.48
N LEU A 20 -10.69 8.93 -1.60
CA LEU A 20 -11.31 7.78 -0.94
C LEU A 20 -11.30 7.93 0.58
N SER A 21 -10.19 8.38 1.19
CA SER A 21 -10.12 8.70 2.62
C SER A 21 -11.16 9.73 3.04
N SER A 22 -11.32 10.81 2.26
CA SER A 22 -12.31 11.84 2.54
C SER A 22 -13.73 11.30 2.45
N ALA A 23 -14.05 10.51 1.43
CA ALA A 23 -15.37 9.92 1.24
C ALA A 23 -15.72 8.94 2.37
N LEU A 24 -14.77 8.08 2.77
CA LEU A 24 -14.93 7.14 3.88
C LEU A 24 -15.13 7.88 5.21
N LYS A 25 -14.35 8.95 5.47
CA LYS A 25 -14.53 9.80 6.65
C LYS A 25 -15.90 10.47 6.68
N ASN A 26 -16.36 11.01 5.56
CA ASN A 26 -17.70 11.61 5.45
C ASN A 26 -18.83 10.59 5.70
N ALA A 27 -18.59 9.31 5.36
CA ALA A 27 -19.51 8.21 5.65
C ALA A 27 -19.41 7.66 7.08
N GLY A 28 -18.58 8.26 7.96
CA GLY A 28 -18.45 7.86 9.36
C GLY A 28 -17.45 6.72 9.62
N HIS A 29 -16.53 6.46 8.69
CA HIS A 29 -15.41 5.54 8.88
C HIS A 29 -14.13 6.28 9.32
N GLN A 30 -13.19 5.54 9.90
CA GLN A 30 -11.85 6.04 10.20
C GLN A 30 -10.89 5.55 9.12
N THR A 31 -9.91 6.39 8.75
CA THR A 31 -8.93 6.00 7.73
C THR A 31 -7.53 6.43 8.10
N ARG A 32 -6.53 5.59 7.80
CA ARG A 32 -5.11 5.92 7.84
C ARG A 32 -4.49 5.75 6.46
N ILE A 33 -3.83 6.79 5.95
CA ILE A 33 -3.11 6.73 4.68
C ILE A 33 -1.63 6.44 4.99
N ILE A 34 -1.05 5.43 4.34
CA ILE A 34 0.38 5.12 4.39
C ILE A 34 0.96 5.32 2.98
N ILE A 35 2.03 6.10 2.86
CA ILE A 35 2.68 6.41 1.59
C ILE A 35 4.11 5.90 1.66
N HIS A 36 4.47 4.98 0.76
CA HIS A 36 5.68 4.18 0.92
C HIS A 36 6.98 4.90 0.51
N ARG A 37 6.97 5.86 -0.44
CA ARG A 37 8.15 6.71 -0.73
C ARG A 37 7.87 7.88 -1.70
N GLN A 38 8.79 8.85 -1.72
CA GLN A 38 8.94 9.83 -2.82
C GLN A 38 10.07 9.41 -3.80
N VAL A 39 9.90 9.76 -5.08
CA VAL A 39 10.79 9.46 -6.23
C VAL A 39 12.28 9.75 -5.96
N HIS A 40 12.60 10.75 -5.15
CA HIS A 40 13.97 11.22 -4.96
C HIS A 40 14.85 10.32 -4.07
N HIS A 41 14.27 9.33 -3.37
CA HIS A 41 15.01 8.39 -2.51
C HIS A 41 15.34 7.05 -3.20
N ASN A 42 15.25 7.00 -4.53
CA ASN A 42 15.58 5.82 -5.34
C ASN A 42 17.10 5.57 -5.53
N ARG A 43 17.95 6.09 -4.64
CA ARG A 43 19.41 5.95 -4.70
C ARG A 43 19.97 4.85 -3.80
N ASN A 44 19.13 4.12 -3.05
CA ASN A 44 19.62 3.06 -2.18
C ASN A 44 19.66 1.70 -2.91
N PRO A 45 20.85 1.19 -3.30
CA PRO A 45 21.00 -0.11 -3.96
C PRO A 45 20.57 -1.31 -3.11
N GLU A 46 20.36 -1.12 -1.79
CA GLU A 46 19.87 -2.17 -0.89
C GLU A 46 18.35 -2.39 -0.95
N SER A 47 17.62 -1.56 -1.71
CA SER A 47 16.18 -1.76 -1.89
C SER A 47 15.93 -3.05 -2.67
N LEU A 48 15.20 -3.99 -2.05
CA LEU A 48 14.89 -5.28 -2.66
C LEU A 48 14.08 -5.04 -3.93
N ARG A 49 14.61 -5.46 -5.08
CA ARG A 49 13.82 -5.59 -6.29
C ARG A 49 12.80 -6.69 -6.07
N VAL A 50 11.53 -6.32 -6.18
CA VAL A 50 10.43 -7.26 -6.02
C VAL A 50 10.23 -7.99 -7.35
N ASP A 51 10.64 -9.25 -7.40
CA ASP A 51 10.58 -10.12 -8.59
C ASP A 51 9.19 -10.71 -8.86
N GLN A 52 8.15 -10.22 -8.18
CA GLN A 52 6.76 -10.66 -8.42
C GLN A 52 6.12 -9.87 -9.57
N GLY A 53 6.59 -10.03 -10.80
CA GLY A 53 6.00 -9.38 -11.98
C GLY A 53 6.55 -7.98 -12.27
N TYR A 54 5.79 -7.14 -13.00
CA TYR A 54 6.30 -5.85 -13.45
C TYR A 54 6.47 -4.87 -12.27
N SER A 55 7.73 -4.52 -12.03
CA SER A 55 8.15 -3.57 -11.00
C SER A 55 8.94 -2.47 -11.69
N GLY A 56 8.34 -1.28 -11.80
CA GLY A 56 9.06 -0.08 -12.22
C GLY A 56 10.20 0.22 -11.24
N ALA A 57 11.15 1.08 -11.64
CA ALA A 57 12.29 1.42 -10.78
C ALA A 57 11.89 1.94 -9.38
N THR A 58 10.65 2.40 -9.21
CA THR A 58 10.08 2.94 -7.97
C THR A 58 9.33 1.91 -7.11
N ALA A 59 9.24 0.65 -7.56
CA ALA A 59 8.51 -0.43 -6.90
C ALA A 59 9.39 -1.30 -6.00
N ALA A 60 10.30 -0.67 -5.26
CA ALA A 60 11.17 -1.34 -4.29
C ALA A 60 10.77 -0.96 -2.86
N CYS A 61 10.82 -1.94 -1.96
CA CYS A 61 10.55 -1.78 -0.54
C CYS A 61 11.63 -2.54 0.22
N SER A 62 12.32 -1.87 1.14
CA SER A 62 13.25 -2.56 2.03
C SER A 62 12.50 -3.28 3.15
N GLU A 63 13.17 -4.21 3.82
CA GLU A 63 12.60 -4.89 4.98
C GLU A 63 12.25 -3.90 6.10
N VAL A 64 13.09 -2.88 6.33
CA VAL A 64 12.86 -1.86 7.37
C VAL A 64 11.57 -1.08 7.10
N GLU A 65 11.33 -0.69 5.85
CA GLU A 65 10.10 0.05 5.51
C GLU A 65 8.86 -0.83 5.61
N TYR A 66 8.98 -2.09 5.25
CA TYR A 66 7.92 -3.06 5.45
C TYR A 66 7.58 -3.19 6.94
N GLN A 67 8.58 -3.30 7.82
CA GLN A 67 8.36 -3.38 9.26
C GLN A 67 7.69 -2.12 9.81
N HIS A 68 8.12 -0.91 9.41
CA HIS A 68 7.41 0.31 9.81
C HIS A 68 5.96 0.35 9.31
N THR A 69 5.72 -0.06 8.06
CA THR A 69 4.35 -0.14 7.53
C THR A 69 3.50 -1.13 8.33
N LYS A 70 4.08 -2.28 8.69
CA LYS A 70 3.45 -3.31 9.53
C LYS A 70 3.10 -2.76 10.92
N GLU A 71 4.00 -2.04 11.56
CA GLU A 71 3.76 -1.39 12.86
C GLU A 71 2.62 -0.38 12.77
N LEU A 72 2.62 0.48 11.75
CA LEU A 72 1.55 1.46 11.52
C LEU A 72 0.18 0.82 11.29
N ILE A 73 0.14 -0.33 10.59
CA ILE A 73 -1.08 -1.12 10.40
C ILE A 73 -1.52 -1.72 11.73
N LYS A 74 -0.61 -2.35 12.47
CA LYS A 74 -0.90 -2.99 13.76
C LYS A 74 -1.43 -1.98 14.78
N ASP A 75 -0.78 -0.82 14.89
CA ASP A 75 -1.19 0.25 15.81
C ASP A 75 -2.54 0.85 15.44
N PHE A 76 -2.85 0.88 14.13
CA PHE A 76 -4.14 1.35 13.68
C PHE A 76 -5.24 0.31 13.84
N ASP A 77 -4.92 -0.99 13.85
CA ASP A 77 -5.85 -2.11 14.00
C ASP A 77 -7.08 -1.98 13.06
N PRO A 78 -6.87 -2.10 11.72
CA PRO A 78 -7.93 -1.91 10.74
C PRO A 78 -8.83 -3.13 10.58
N ASP A 79 -10.07 -2.87 10.15
CA ASP A 79 -10.98 -3.90 9.65
C ASP A 79 -10.62 -4.33 8.22
N PHE A 80 -9.88 -3.49 7.49
CA PHE A 80 -9.60 -3.68 6.07
C PHE A 80 -8.35 -2.90 5.58
N ILE A 81 -7.58 -3.47 4.64
CA ILE A 81 -6.39 -2.86 4.02
C ILE A 81 -6.59 -2.68 2.51
N GLY A 82 -6.66 -1.43 2.05
CA GLY A 82 -6.68 -1.08 0.63
C GLY A 82 -5.29 -0.75 0.11
N ILE A 83 -4.91 -1.30 -1.05
CA ILE A 83 -3.67 -0.98 -1.74
C ILE A 83 -3.99 -0.29 -3.07
N SER A 84 -3.49 0.93 -3.24
CA SER A 84 -3.56 1.65 -4.50
C SER A 84 -2.61 1.02 -5.52
N LEU A 85 -3.14 0.61 -6.66
CA LEU A 85 -2.44 -0.16 -7.67
C LEU A 85 -2.43 0.60 -9.01
N ALA A 86 -1.23 0.76 -9.55
CA ALA A 86 -0.98 1.04 -10.96
C ALA A 86 -0.06 -0.06 -11.50
N SER A 87 -0.01 -0.28 -12.82
CA SER A 87 0.75 -1.40 -13.40
C SER A 87 2.21 -1.43 -12.92
N GLN A 88 2.83 -0.25 -12.73
CA GLN A 88 4.23 -0.12 -12.28
C GLN A 88 4.48 -0.60 -10.85
N SER A 89 3.45 -0.65 -10.01
CA SER A 89 3.53 -1.07 -8.61
C SER A 89 3.01 -2.48 -8.39
N PHE A 90 2.62 -3.22 -9.44
CA PHE A 90 2.03 -4.55 -9.32
C PHE A 90 2.89 -5.47 -8.47
N GLY A 91 4.18 -5.60 -8.79
CA GLY A 91 5.02 -6.53 -8.05
C GLY A 91 5.17 -6.19 -6.59
N LEU A 92 5.31 -4.91 -6.27
CA LEU A 92 5.34 -4.43 -4.89
C LEU A 92 4.02 -4.71 -4.16
N SER A 93 2.87 -4.45 -4.80
CA SER A 93 1.55 -4.70 -4.23
C SER A 93 1.29 -6.20 -4.00
N ALA A 94 1.70 -7.07 -4.93
CA ALA A 94 1.63 -8.52 -4.82
C ALA A 94 2.45 -9.01 -3.61
N TRP A 95 3.71 -8.59 -3.54
CA TRP A 95 4.63 -8.95 -2.46
C TRP A 95 4.14 -8.48 -1.08
N MET A 96 3.65 -7.23 -0.99
CA MET A 96 3.05 -6.71 0.24
C MET A 96 1.84 -7.54 0.65
N THR A 97 0.98 -7.88 -0.31
CA THR A 97 -0.25 -8.65 -0.05
C THR A 97 0.07 -10.04 0.50
N GLU A 98 1.06 -10.73 -0.06
CA GLU A 98 1.46 -12.05 0.42
C GLU A 98 1.94 -11.99 1.88
N ARG A 99 2.75 -10.98 2.21
CA ARG A 99 3.27 -10.80 3.58
C ARG A 99 2.21 -10.33 4.56
N PHE A 100 1.36 -9.37 4.17
CA PHE A 100 0.25 -8.92 5.00
C PHE A 100 -0.76 -10.03 5.30
N ARG A 101 -0.99 -10.97 4.36
CA ARG A 101 -1.83 -12.15 4.65
C ARG A 101 -1.25 -13.05 5.75
N LYS A 102 0.08 -13.14 5.84
CA LYS A 102 0.78 -13.89 6.90
C LYS A 102 0.77 -13.13 8.22
N ASP A 103 1.02 -11.82 8.17
CA ASP A 103 1.14 -10.96 9.35
C ASP A 103 -0.20 -10.56 9.97
N PHE A 104 -1.26 -10.47 9.16
CA PHE A 104 -2.59 -10.02 9.54
C PHE A 104 -3.65 -11.00 9.05
N PRO A 105 -3.65 -12.26 9.56
CA PRO A 105 -4.59 -13.27 9.12
C PRO A 105 -6.03 -12.82 9.39
N GLY A 106 -6.89 -12.88 8.37
CA GLY A 106 -8.30 -12.55 8.46
C GLY A 106 -8.66 -11.09 8.14
N ILE A 107 -7.70 -10.17 8.06
CA ILE A 107 -7.96 -8.82 7.55
C ILE A 107 -8.06 -8.89 6.02
N PRO A 108 -9.18 -8.52 5.40
CA PRO A 108 -9.27 -8.54 3.95
C PRO A 108 -8.34 -7.49 3.34
N ILE A 109 -7.82 -7.80 2.14
CA ILE A 109 -6.96 -6.92 1.35
C ILE A 109 -7.60 -6.74 -0.03
N LEU A 110 -7.83 -5.50 -0.45
CA LEU A 110 -8.39 -5.14 -1.76
C LEU A 110 -7.40 -4.26 -2.49
N TRP A 111 -7.31 -4.50 -3.79
CA TRP A 111 -6.57 -3.65 -4.70
C TRP A 111 -7.55 -2.76 -5.46
N GLY A 112 -7.17 -1.52 -5.68
CA GLY A 112 -7.93 -0.57 -6.48
C GLY A 112 -6.98 0.50 -7.03
N GLY A 113 -7.39 1.26 -8.03
CA GLY A 113 -6.52 2.26 -8.66
C GLY A 113 -6.80 2.37 -10.16
N ALA A 114 -5.81 2.82 -10.92
CA ALA A 114 -5.95 2.99 -12.37
C ALA A 114 -5.97 1.66 -13.13
N ASP A 115 -5.19 0.67 -12.64
CA ASP A 115 -4.90 -0.57 -13.38
C ASP A 115 -5.30 -1.88 -12.64
N PRO A 116 -6.32 -1.93 -11.76
CA PRO A 116 -6.55 -3.10 -10.91
C PRO A 116 -7.06 -4.34 -11.64
N THR A 117 -7.48 -4.21 -12.91
CA THR A 117 -8.04 -5.31 -13.73
C THR A 117 -7.06 -5.84 -14.77
N LEU A 118 -5.81 -5.35 -14.82
CA LEU A 118 -4.85 -5.74 -15.85
C LEU A 118 -4.10 -7.06 -15.58
N HIS A 119 -4.41 -7.77 -14.48
CA HIS A 119 -3.66 -8.94 -14.02
C HIS A 119 -4.55 -10.02 -13.41
#